data_AF-A0A7S1FKC4-F1
#
_entry.id   AF-A0A7S1FKC4-F1
#
_cell.length_a   1.000
_cell.length_b   1.000
_cell.length_c   1.000
_cell.angle_alpha   90.00
_cell.angle_beta   90.00
_cell.angle_gamma   90.00
#
_symmetry.space_group_name_H-M   'P 1'
#
loop_
_entity.id
_entity.type
_entity.pdbx_description
1 polymer ?
#
loop_
_entity_poly.entity_id
_entity_poly.type
_entity_poly.pdbx_seq_one_letter_code
_entity_poly.pdbx_strand_id
1 'polypeptide(L)'
;MYLIVEASDVFHQNGLLITIALHPRQFLPKQVYEYIDQVHLMTYDMIQKNGHHASYENAFAAVEALINNGCHPSKIIMGLPAYGRDKLNPSNVRTYSEALTVENPKLKFNEDTSSILENSSFGFDSQELILDKVKTGVHKKLGGFFIWEVGQDFKNDFVGEGLMLRYVNDAILKISTDGMTGEL
;
A
#
# COMPACT_ATOMS: atom_id res chain seq x y z
N MET A 1 -4.70 9.02 -25.25
CA MET A 1 -4.67 7.57 -24.97
C MET A 1 -3.99 6.83 -26.14
N TYR A 2 -2.82 7.33 -26.57
CA TYR A 2 -2.04 6.75 -27.67
C TYR A 2 -0.68 6.26 -27.16
N LEU A 3 -0.08 7.00 -26.21
CA LEU A 3 1.22 6.69 -25.62
C LEU A 3 1.33 5.27 -25.03
N ILE A 4 0.38 4.82 -24.21
CA ILE A 4 0.47 3.51 -23.53
C ILE A 4 0.38 2.37 -24.56
N VAL A 5 -0.52 2.49 -25.54
CA VAL A 5 -0.72 1.46 -26.57
C VAL A 5 0.50 1.36 -27.47
N GLU A 6 1.02 2.50 -27.93
CA GLU A 6 2.22 2.56 -28.79
C GLU A 6 3.48 2.09 -28.06
N ALA A 7 3.63 2.43 -26.78
CA ALA A 7 4.77 1.99 -25.99
C ALA A 7 4.72 0.48 -25.69
N SER A 8 3.54 -0.10 -25.53
CA SER A 8 3.35 -1.51 -25.15
C SER A 8 4.05 -2.47 -26.08
N ASP A 9 3.82 -2.35 -27.39
CA ASP A 9 4.40 -3.28 -28.36
C ASP A 9 5.93 -3.26 -28.31
N VAL A 10 6.52 -2.07 -28.26
CA VAL A 10 7.98 -1.90 -28.22
C VAL A 10 8.55 -2.40 -26.89
N PHE A 11 7.92 -2.07 -25.77
CA PHE A 11 8.44 -2.39 -24.44
C PHE A 11 8.36 -3.90 -24.20
N HIS A 12 7.22 -4.53 -24.51
CA HIS A 12 7.04 -5.97 -24.34
C HIS A 12 7.95 -6.78 -25.26
N GLN A 13 8.19 -6.34 -26.50
CA GLN A 13 9.17 -6.98 -27.40
C GLN A 13 10.61 -6.94 -26.85
N ASN A 14 10.92 -5.98 -25.98
CA ASN A 14 12.23 -5.84 -25.34
C ASN A 14 12.26 -6.37 -23.89
N GLY A 15 11.20 -7.07 -23.45
CA GLY A 15 11.10 -7.61 -22.09
C GLY A 15 10.98 -6.54 -21.00
N LEU A 16 10.54 -5.33 -21.35
CA LEU A 16 10.29 -4.23 -20.41
C LEU A 16 8.83 -4.22 -19.97
N LEU A 17 8.60 -3.88 -18.70
CA LEU A 17 7.27 -3.73 -18.12
C LEU A 17 6.73 -2.32 -18.32
N ILE A 18 5.42 -2.21 -18.42
CA ILE A 18 4.67 -0.96 -18.32
C ILE A 18 3.86 -0.97 -17.05
N THR A 19 4.18 -0.05 -16.14
CA THR A 19 3.42 0.17 -14.92
C THR A 19 2.94 1.61 -14.84
N ILE A 20 1.83 1.84 -14.13
CA ILE A 20 1.28 3.18 -13.92
C ILE A 20 0.91 3.38 -12.46
N ALA A 21 0.95 4.63 -11.99
CA ALA A 21 0.33 5.03 -10.73
C ALA A 21 -1.02 5.70 -11.00
N LEU A 22 -2.06 5.29 -10.28
CA LEU A 22 -3.40 5.89 -10.38
C LEU A 22 -3.88 6.38 -9.02
N HIS A 23 -4.46 7.59 -9.00
CA HIS A 23 -5.22 8.06 -7.85
C HIS A 23 -6.48 7.19 -7.66
N PRO A 24 -6.98 6.95 -6.43
CA PRO A 24 -8.11 6.06 -6.15
C PRO A 24 -9.43 6.35 -6.89
N ARG A 25 -9.55 7.53 -7.50
CA ARG A 25 -10.73 7.99 -8.25
C ARG A 25 -10.48 8.14 -9.75
N GLN A 26 -9.31 7.72 -10.22
CA GLN A 26 -8.96 7.75 -11.64
C GLN A 26 -9.13 6.37 -12.24
N PHE A 27 -9.65 6.35 -13.46
CA PHE A 27 -9.95 5.15 -14.22
C PHE A 27 -9.39 5.28 -15.64
N LEU A 28 -9.01 4.16 -16.22
CA LEU A 28 -8.67 4.08 -17.63
C LEU A 28 -9.78 3.32 -18.38
N PRO A 29 -9.96 3.55 -19.68
CA PRO A 29 -10.83 2.69 -20.48
C PRO A 29 -10.36 1.24 -20.38
N LYS A 30 -11.30 0.31 -20.23
CA LYS A 30 -11.04 -1.11 -19.95
C LYS A 30 -9.97 -1.73 -20.85
N GLN A 31 -10.00 -1.40 -22.14
CA GLN A 31 -9.06 -1.93 -23.14
C GLN A 31 -7.60 -1.53 -22.87
N VAL A 32 -7.36 -0.41 -22.18
CA VAL A 32 -6.00 0.04 -21.85
C VAL A 32 -5.34 -0.88 -20.84
N TYR A 33 -6.10 -1.52 -19.95
CA TYR A 33 -5.54 -2.45 -18.96
C TYR A 33 -4.90 -3.68 -19.61
N GLU A 34 -5.22 -4.02 -20.86
CA GLU A 34 -4.57 -5.11 -21.58
C GLU A 34 -3.08 -4.82 -21.87
N TYR A 35 -2.73 -3.53 -22.03
CA TYR A 35 -1.38 -3.06 -22.39
C TYR A 35 -0.50 -2.70 -21.17
N ILE A 36 -1.06 -2.81 -19.96
CA ILE A 36 -0.37 -2.47 -18.71
C ILE A 36 -0.10 -3.75 -17.93
N ASP A 37 1.12 -3.89 -17.41
CA ASP A 37 1.48 -5.03 -16.57
C ASP A 37 0.97 -4.83 -15.13
N GLN A 38 1.13 -3.63 -14.58
CA GLN A 38 0.76 -3.32 -13.19
C GLN A 38 0.17 -1.91 -13.02
N VAL A 39 -0.86 -1.82 -12.18
CA VAL A 39 -1.49 -0.58 -11.73
C VAL A 39 -1.18 -0.38 -10.25
N HIS A 40 -0.28 0.55 -9.95
CA HIS A 40 0.04 1.01 -8.62
C HIS A 40 -1.08 1.95 -8.15
N LEU A 41 -2.10 1.37 -7.50
CA LEU A 41 -3.25 2.12 -7.03
C LEU A 41 -2.89 2.83 -5.73
N MET A 42 -2.85 4.16 -5.75
CA MET A 42 -2.45 5.02 -4.63
C MET A 42 -3.56 5.07 -3.57
N THR A 43 -3.88 3.96 -2.89
CA THR A 43 -4.98 3.76 -1.93
C THR A 43 -4.83 4.53 -0.60
N TYR A 44 -4.40 5.78 -0.70
CA TYR A 44 -4.22 6.76 0.35
C TYR A 44 -4.71 8.13 -0.14
N ASP A 45 -4.60 9.16 0.70
CA ASP A 45 -5.07 10.54 0.42
C ASP A 45 -6.59 10.69 0.22
N MET A 46 -7.35 9.71 0.70
CA MET A 46 -8.80 9.71 0.78
C MET A 46 -9.27 10.20 2.16
N ILE A 47 -9.10 11.49 2.41
CA ILE A 47 -9.41 12.13 3.70
C ILE A 47 -10.84 11.84 4.15
N GLN A 48 -10.97 11.37 5.39
CA GLN A 48 -12.24 11.13 6.07
C GLN A 48 -12.53 12.13 7.17
N LYS A 49 -13.76 12.11 7.69
CA LYS A 49 -14.18 12.93 8.83
C LYS A 49 -13.38 12.64 10.10
N ASN A 50 -12.89 11.41 10.28
CA ASN A 50 -12.03 11.03 11.41
C ASN A 50 -10.55 11.41 11.20
N GLY A 51 -10.21 12.05 10.07
CA GLY A 51 -8.86 12.48 9.72
C GLY A 51 -7.96 11.39 9.14
N HIS A 52 -8.41 10.12 9.07
CA HIS A 52 -7.61 9.05 8.46
C HIS A 52 -7.70 9.11 6.93
N HIS A 53 -6.55 9.08 6.25
CA HIS A 53 -6.46 9.26 4.78
C HIS A 53 -6.35 7.95 3.99
N ALA A 54 -6.17 6.82 4.66
CA ALA A 54 -6.03 5.52 4.01
C ALA A 54 -6.76 4.40 4.78
N SER A 55 -8.02 4.60 5.23
CA SER A 55 -8.68 3.52 6.00
C SER A 55 -8.89 2.26 5.15
N TYR A 56 -9.08 1.13 5.82
CA TYR A 56 -9.39 -0.16 5.22
C TYR A 56 -10.54 -0.06 4.20
N GLU A 57 -11.65 0.55 4.62
CA GLU A 57 -12.90 0.61 3.84
C GLU A 57 -12.70 1.40 2.55
N ASN A 58 -12.07 2.57 2.63
CA ASN A 58 -11.82 3.40 1.45
C ASN A 58 -10.79 2.76 0.52
N ALA A 59 -9.75 2.14 1.08
CA ALA A 59 -8.73 1.46 0.30
C ALA A 59 -9.32 0.31 -0.51
N PHE A 60 -10.14 -0.54 0.11
CA PHE A 60 -10.81 -1.63 -0.63
C PHE A 60 -11.96 -1.16 -1.51
N ALA A 61 -12.69 -0.09 -1.16
CA ALA A 61 -13.67 0.49 -2.06
C ALA A 61 -13.02 0.99 -3.37
N ALA A 62 -11.82 1.57 -3.29
CA ALA A 62 -11.05 1.98 -4.47
C ALA A 62 -10.58 0.78 -5.31
N VAL A 63 -10.11 -0.30 -4.65
CA VAL A 63 -9.74 -1.56 -5.32
C VAL A 63 -10.95 -2.13 -6.07
N GLU A 64 -12.10 -2.26 -5.40
CA GLU A 64 -13.33 -2.79 -6.01
C GLU A 64 -13.81 -1.90 -7.16
N ALA A 65 -13.73 -0.58 -7.03
CA ALA A 65 -14.08 0.33 -8.11
C ALA A 65 -13.19 0.11 -9.35
N LEU A 66 -11.89 -0.12 -9.16
CA LEU A 66 -10.95 -0.37 -10.25
C LEU A 66 -11.20 -1.74 -10.92
N ILE A 67 -11.53 -2.76 -10.13
CA ILE A 67 -11.93 -4.09 -10.63
C ILE A 67 -13.22 -3.98 -11.44
N ASN A 68 -14.23 -3.28 -10.92
CA ASN A 68 -15.50 -3.05 -11.61
C ASN A 68 -15.33 -2.24 -12.90
N ASN A 69 -14.32 -1.37 -12.97
CA ASN A 69 -13.93 -0.66 -14.19
C ASN A 69 -13.19 -1.55 -15.21
N GLY A 70 -12.87 -2.80 -14.86
CA GLY A 70 -12.34 -3.81 -15.77
C GLY A 70 -10.85 -4.10 -15.62
N CYS A 71 -10.18 -3.60 -14.59
CA CYS A 71 -8.81 -4.01 -14.28
C CYS A 71 -8.80 -5.39 -13.62
N HIS A 72 -7.99 -6.33 -14.12
CA HIS A 72 -7.85 -7.64 -13.49
C HIS A 72 -7.18 -7.49 -12.10
N PRO A 73 -7.66 -8.18 -11.03
CA PRO A 73 -7.11 -8.04 -9.68
C PRO A 73 -5.60 -8.27 -9.59
N SER A 74 -5.08 -9.26 -10.33
CA SER A 74 -3.65 -9.58 -10.34
C SER A 74 -2.75 -8.49 -10.92
N LYS A 75 -3.31 -7.47 -11.59
CA LYS A 75 -2.57 -6.30 -12.07
C LYS A 75 -2.56 -5.17 -11.04
N ILE A 76 -3.39 -5.23 -9.99
CA ILE A 76 -3.52 -4.16 -9.00
C ILE A 76 -2.46 -4.34 -7.92
N ILE A 77 -1.57 -3.36 -7.80
CA ILE A 77 -0.58 -3.24 -6.73
C ILE A 77 -1.08 -2.18 -5.75
N MET A 78 -1.49 -2.61 -4.56
CA MET A 78 -2.14 -1.74 -3.57
C MET A 78 -1.12 -0.85 -2.84
N GLY A 79 -1.38 0.45 -2.75
CA GLY A 79 -0.51 1.42 -2.11
C GLY A 79 -0.70 1.54 -0.60
N LEU A 80 0.40 1.46 0.15
CA LEU A 80 0.46 1.67 1.60
C LEU A 80 1.22 2.97 1.89
N PRO A 81 0.64 3.95 2.61
CA PRO A 81 1.33 5.21 2.92
C PRO A 81 2.28 5.05 4.10
N ALA A 82 3.57 5.33 3.91
CA ALA A 82 4.56 5.46 4.98
C ALA A 82 4.55 6.85 5.63
N TYR A 83 3.37 7.45 5.72
CA TYR A 83 3.15 8.77 6.29
C TYR A 83 1.71 8.86 6.79
N GLY A 84 1.47 9.83 7.65
CA GLY A 84 0.16 10.21 8.14
C GLY A 84 -0.12 11.67 7.82
N ARG A 85 -1.40 12.01 7.78
CA ARG A 85 -1.88 13.39 7.66
C ARG A 85 -2.51 13.83 8.97
N ASP A 86 -2.28 15.09 9.34
CA ASP A 86 -2.90 15.66 10.54
C ASP A 86 -4.42 15.60 10.41
N LYS A 87 -5.09 15.13 11.46
CA LYS A 87 -6.53 14.85 11.47
C LYS A 87 -7.38 16.13 11.35
N LEU A 88 -6.83 17.30 11.69
CA LEU A 88 -7.48 18.60 11.61
C LEU A 88 -6.97 19.47 10.45
N ASN A 89 -5.70 19.33 10.07
CA ASN A 89 -5.08 20.03 8.95
C ASN A 89 -4.40 19.05 7.97
N PRO A 90 -5.13 18.41 7.05
CA PRO A 90 -4.59 17.36 6.17
C PRO A 90 -3.40 17.75 5.28
N SER A 91 -3.15 19.05 5.10
CA SER A 91 -1.96 19.56 4.40
C SER A 91 -0.67 19.39 5.22
N ASN A 92 -0.79 19.24 6.54
CA ASN A 92 0.31 18.89 7.42
C ASN A 92 0.55 17.37 7.36
N VAL A 93 1.75 16.98 6.94
CA VAL A 93 2.14 15.60 6.70
C VAL A 93 3.29 15.25 7.64
N ARG A 94 3.27 14.05 8.20
CA ARG A 94 4.37 13.50 9.00
C ARG A 94 4.68 12.10 8.52
N THR A 95 5.96 11.78 8.35
CA THR A 95 6.42 10.45 7.95
C THR A 95 6.30 9.44 9.09
N TYR A 96 6.23 8.16 8.74
CA TYR A 96 6.22 7.06 9.72
C TYR A 96 7.50 7.09 10.57
N SER A 97 8.64 7.38 9.91
CA SER A 97 9.94 7.55 10.55
C SER A 97 9.93 8.67 11.61
N GLU A 98 9.46 9.87 11.25
CA GLU A 98 9.38 11.00 12.20
C GLU A 98 8.47 10.69 13.40
N ALA A 99 7.35 10.01 13.17
CA ALA A 99 6.41 9.66 14.22
C ALA A 99 7.04 8.73 15.27
N LEU A 100 7.80 7.73 14.83
CA LEU A 100 8.37 6.72 15.71
C LEU A 100 9.73 7.14 16.30
N THR A 101 10.56 7.89 15.55
CA THR A 101 11.87 8.35 16.06
C THR A 101 11.75 9.28 17.25
N VAL A 102 10.73 10.15 17.28
CA VAL A 102 10.52 11.08 18.39
C VAL A 102 10.15 10.33 19.69
N GLU A 103 9.30 9.31 19.58
CA GLU A 103 8.78 8.57 20.73
C GLU A 103 9.74 7.47 21.19
N ASN A 104 10.34 6.72 20.26
CA ASN A 104 11.25 5.62 20.57
C ASN A 104 12.33 5.43 19.48
N PRO A 105 13.46 6.16 19.54
CA PRO A 105 14.52 6.06 18.54
C PRO A 105 15.21 4.69 18.52
N LYS A 106 15.12 3.91 19.60
CA LYS A 106 15.71 2.56 19.74
C LYS A 106 14.66 1.44 19.66
N LEU A 107 13.49 1.74 19.11
CA LEU A 107 12.42 0.78 18.88
C LEU A 107 12.98 -0.48 18.20
N LYS A 108 12.70 -1.65 18.79
CA LYS A 108 13.01 -2.94 18.17
C LYS A 108 11.85 -3.41 17.30
N PHE A 109 12.15 -4.28 16.34
CA PHE A 109 11.16 -4.76 15.38
C PHE A 109 9.87 -5.35 15.99
N ASN A 110 9.99 -6.09 17.10
CA ASN A 110 8.85 -6.76 17.74
C ASN A 110 8.14 -5.91 18.81
N GLU A 111 8.53 -4.64 18.96
CA GLU A 111 7.84 -3.74 19.89
C GLU A 111 6.56 -3.20 19.26
N ASP A 112 5.50 -3.15 20.07
CA ASP A 112 4.20 -2.65 19.67
C ASP A 112 4.26 -1.13 19.44
N THR A 113 3.86 -0.70 18.24
CA THR A 113 3.81 0.72 17.84
C THR A 113 2.39 1.28 17.81
N SER A 114 1.37 0.45 18.04
CA SER A 114 -0.03 0.79 17.83
C SER A 114 -0.46 1.92 18.75
N SER A 115 -0.04 1.89 20.01
CA SER A 115 -0.29 2.98 20.95
C SER A 115 0.32 4.32 20.54
N ILE A 116 1.47 4.34 19.85
CA ILE A 116 2.11 5.57 19.37
C ILE A 116 1.30 6.15 18.19
N LEU A 117 0.95 5.30 17.25
CA LEU A 117 0.32 5.71 15.99
C LEU A 117 -1.17 6.06 16.18
N GLU A 118 -1.90 5.28 16.97
CA GLU A 118 -3.33 5.51 17.24
C GLU A 118 -3.58 6.80 18.03
N ASN A 119 -2.72 7.09 19.02
CA ASN A 119 -2.80 8.30 19.83
C ASN A 119 -2.25 9.55 19.14
N SER A 120 -1.66 9.41 17.95
CA SER A 120 -1.13 10.53 17.19
C SER A 120 -2.24 11.50 16.74
N SER A 121 -1.90 12.79 16.63
CA SER A 121 -2.76 13.77 15.95
C SER A 121 -2.82 13.54 14.43
N PHE A 122 -1.99 12.65 13.91
CA PHE A 122 -1.96 12.25 12.51
C PHE A 122 -2.65 10.88 12.33
N GLY A 123 -3.35 10.69 11.22
CA GLY A 123 -3.92 9.40 10.85
C GLY A 123 -2.91 8.55 10.09
N PHE A 124 -2.15 7.72 10.80
CA PHE A 124 -1.25 6.71 10.23
C PHE A 124 -1.95 5.36 10.07
N ASP A 125 -1.47 4.55 9.13
CA ASP A 125 -1.76 3.12 9.13
C ASP A 125 -1.05 2.45 10.33
N SER A 126 -1.79 1.79 11.23
CA SER A 126 -1.18 0.97 12.30
C SER A 126 -0.63 -0.35 11.75
N GLN A 127 0.16 -1.07 12.55
CA GLN A 127 0.63 -2.41 12.19
C GLN A 127 -0.55 -3.33 11.86
N GLU A 128 -1.59 -3.36 12.70
CA GLU A 128 -2.78 -4.19 12.49
C GLU A 128 -3.50 -3.84 11.20
N LEU A 129 -3.67 -2.54 10.92
CA LEU A 129 -4.31 -2.08 9.70
C LEU A 129 -3.52 -2.48 8.46
N ILE A 130 -2.18 -2.39 8.50
CA ILE A 130 -1.31 -2.88 7.41
C ILE A 130 -1.51 -4.39 7.22
N LEU A 131 -1.47 -5.17 8.31
CA LEU A 131 -1.63 -6.63 8.26
C LEU A 131 -3.00 -7.02 7.68
N ASP A 132 -4.08 -6.34 8.07
CA ASP A 132 -5.43 -6.62 7.59
C ASP A 132 -5.61 -6.26 6.11
N LYS A 133 -5.00 -5.16 5.65
CA LYS A 133 -4.91 -4.84 4.22
C LYS A 133 -4.14 -5.89 3.44
N VAL A 134 -2.99 -6.34 3.97
CA VAL A 134 -2.18 -7.36 3.30
C VAL A 134 -2.95 -8.66 3.17
N LYS A 135 -3.49 -9.19 4.27
CA LYS A 135 -4.30 -10.43 4.27
C LYS A 135 -5.48 -10.34 3.29
N THR A 136 -6.23 -9.25 3.34
CA THR A 136 -7.40 -9.06 2.47
C THR A 136 -6.99 -8.95 1.01
N GLY A 137 -5.92 -8.21 0.70
CA GLY A 137 -5.40 -8.09 -0.67
C GLY A 137 -4.93 -9.42 -1.23
N VAL A 138 -4.26 -10.26 -0.42
CA VAL A 138 -3.90 -11.63 -0.82
C VAL A 138 -5.15 -12.46 -1.09
N HIS A 139 -6.16 -12.45 -0.20
CA HIS A 139 -7.43 -13.17 -0.43
C HIS A 139 -8.17 -12.69 -1.70
N LYS A 140 -8.06 -11.40 -2.04
CA LYS A 140 -8.61 -10.82 -3.28
C LYS A 140 -7.75 -11.07 -4.52
N LYS A 141 -6.64 -11.79 -4.38
CA LYS A 141 -5.69 -12.11 -5.48
C LYS A 141 -5.13 -10.84 -6.15
N LEU A 142 -4.86 -9.82 -5.34
CA LEU A 142 -4.15 -8.63 -5.82
C LEU A 142 -2.74 -8.99 -6.27
N GLY A 143 -2.18 -8.21 -7.20
CA GLY A 143 -0.84 -8.42 -7.74
C GLY A 143 0.29 -8.15 -6.74
N GLY A 144 0.01 -7.37 -5.69
CA GLY A 144 0.96 -7.11 -4.62
C GLY A 144 0.68 -5.80 -3.89
N PHE A 145 1.70 -5.30 -3.20
CA PHE A 145 1.67 -4.06 -2.42
C PHE A 145 2.88 -3.20 -2.76
N PHE A 146 2.73 -1.89 -2.69
CA PHE A 146 3.85 -0.94 -2.75
C PHE A 146 3.74 0.09 -1.64
N ILE A 147 4.87 0.62 -1.19
CA ILE A 147 4.93 1.61 -0.10
C ILE A 147 5.24 2.99 -0.70
N TRP A 148 4.45 3.99 -0.34
CA TRP A 148 4.69 5.40 -0.69
C TRP A 148 5.09 6.21 0.55
N GLU A 149 6.34 6.62 0.69
CA GLU A 149 7.49 6.04 -0.01
C GLU A 149 8.50 5.42 0.95
N VAL A 150 9.36 4.55 0.43
CA VAL A 150 10.27 3.74 1.24
C VAL A 150 11.21 4.59 2.11
N GLY A 151 11.54 5.82 1.68
CA GLY A 151 12.34 6.77 2.46
C GLY A 151 11.66 7.26 3.74
N GLN A 152 10.34 7.10 3.86
CA GLN A 152 9.53 7.55 4.97
C GLN A 152 9.22 6.45 5.99
N ASP A 153 9.57 5.19 5.69
CA ASP A 153 9.48 4.08 6.63
C ASP A 153 10.45 4.28 7.81
N PHE A 154 10.13 3.68 8.96
CA PHE A 154 11.00 3.72 10.13
C PHE A 154 12.13 2.71 10.00
N LYS A 155 13.36 3.20 10.20
CA LYS A 155 14.58 2.38 10.19
C LYS A 155 15.54 2.84 11.29
N ASN A 156 16.17 1.87 11.93
CA ASN A 156 17.27 2.06 12.86
C ASN A 156 18.13 0.77 12.90
N ASP A 157 19.17 0.76 13.72
CA ASP A 157 20.08 -0.40 13.86
C ASP A 157 19.39 -1.67 14.36
N PHE A 158 18.21 -1.56 14.98
CA PHE A 158 17.46 -2.69 15.55
C PHE A 158 16.40 -3.25 14.60
N VAL A 159 15.86 -2.42 13.70
CA VAL A 159 14.84 -2.77 12.70
C VAL A 159 15.46 -3.10 11.34
N GLY A 160 16.55 -2.44 10.95
CA GLY A 160 17.20 -2.64 9.64
C GLY A 160 16.47 -1.93 8.50
N GLU A 161 16.02 -2.68 7.49
CA GLU A 161 15.64 -2.14 6.17
C GLU A 161 14.31 -1.38 6.10
N GLY A 162 13.46 -1.48 7.14
CA GLY A 162 12.18 -0.76 7.23
C GLY A 162 11.14 -1.53 8.04
N LEU A 163 10.43 -0.85 8.94
CA LEU A 163 9.44 -1.48 9.81
C LEU A 163 8.20 -1.92 9.03
N MET A 164 7.62 -1.04 8.22
CA MET A 164 6.47 -1.36 7.39
C MET A 164 6.80 -2.41 6.33
N LEU A 165 7.98 -2.32 5.70
CA LEU A 165 8.44 -3.34 4.75
C LEU A 165 8.44 -4.73 5.36
N ARG A 166 8.93 -4.87 6.60
CA ARG A 166 8.92 -6.15 7.32
C ARG A 166 7.51 -6.60 7.68
N TYR A 167 6.62 -5.71 8.12
CA TYR A 167 5.22 -6.06 8.39
C TYR A 167 4.54 -6.67 7.15
N VAL A 168 4.76 -6.08 5.98
CA VAL A 168 4.22 -6.60 4.71
C VAL A 168 4.84 -7.96 4.37
N ASN A 169 6.18 -8.07 4.45
CA ASN A 169 6.89 -9.31 4.13
C ASN A 169 6.48 -10.47 5.04
N ASP A 170 6.44 -10.26 6.35
CA ASP A 170 6.12 -11.30 7.33
C ASP A 170 4.66 -11.74 7.22
N ALA A 171 3.76 -10.81 6.90
CA ALA A 171 2.37 -11.13 6.61
C ALA A 171 2.24 -12.04 5.39
N ILE A 172 2.93 -11.72 4.29
CA ILE A 172 2.92 -12.53 3.06
C ILE A 172 3.49 -13.93 3.34
N LEU A 173 4.65 -14.02 3.99
CA LEU A 173 5.29 -15.29 4.32
C LEU A 173 4.39 -16.16 5.19
N LYS A 174 3.75 -15.58 6.21
CA LYS A 174 2.83 -16.30 7.08
C LYS A 174 1.61 -16.84 6.33
N ILE A 175 1.00 -16.04 5.45
CA ILE A 175 -0.14 -16.50 4.66
C ILE A 175 0.27 -17.65 3.73
N SER A 176 1.47 -17.57 3.13
CA SER A 176 2.01 -18.64 2.30
C SER A 176 2.25 -19.93 3.10
N THR A 177 2.77 -19.85 4.33
CA THR A 177 2.97 -21.04 5.16
C THR A 177 1.67 -21.64 5.66
N ASP A 178 0.71 -20.81 6.10
CA ASP A 178 -0.58 -21.27 6.61
C ASP A 178 -1.41 -21.93 5.48
N GLY A 179 -1.34 -21.38 4.26
CA GLY A 179 -1.95 -21.95 3.06
C GLY A 179 -1.37 -23.31 2.64
N MET A 180 -0.10 -23.61 2.96
CA MET A 180 0.50 -24.93 2.73
C MET A 180 0.08 -25.98 3.77
N THR A 181 -0.44 -25.57 4.93
CA THR A 181 -0.91 -26.48 5.99
C THR A 181 -2.40 -26.81 5.92
N GLY A 182 -3.14 -26.21 4.97
CA GLY A 182 -4.59 -26.34 4.82
C GLY A 182 -5.09 -27.41 3.85
N GLU A 183 -4.20 -28.23 3.26
CA GLU A 183 -4.58 -29.38 2.42
C GLU A 183 -3.92 -30.68 2.95
N LEU A 184 -4.59 -31.33 3.90
CA LEU A 184 -4.45 -32.76 4.21
C LEU A 184 -5.82 -33.37 4.57
#